data_AF-A0A9D9N1A2-F1
#
_entry.id   AF-A0A9D9N1A2-F1
#
_cell.length_a   1.000
_cell.length_b   1.000
_cell.length_c   1.000
_cell.angle_alpha   90.00
_cell.angle_beta   90.00
_cell.angle_gamma   90.00
#
_symmetry.space_group_name_H-M   'P 1'
#
loop_
_entity.id
_entity.type
_entity.pdbx_description
1 polymer ?
#
loop_
_entity_poly.entity_id
_entity_poly.type
_entity_poly.pdbx_seq_one_letter_code
_entity_poly.pdbx_strand_id
1 'polypeptide(L)'
;MRKFLFVFMLSAVVTAACPVFAQVTGGAEDGIQTQAGFIETLLQKDSVTWKDVAALGYLSLSRDSTPPDFEGEEAFNYFKESGIIREKFTPDSFVTQKEFSGFLVRLFDIKGSLWYSVFKTDGYAFRLLKYRGVVSSGDYGGDLMSGRKALLLFTRASGEVE
;
A
#
# COMPACT_ATOMS: atom_id res chain seq x y z
N MET A 1 -29.85 10.71 17.68
CA MET A 1 -29.96 12.00 16.96
C MET A 1 -28.83 12.00 15.93
N ARG A 2 -28.97 12.10 14.61
CA ARG A 2 -30.05 12.47 13.68
C ARG A 2 -30.20 11.36 12.63
N LYS A 3 -31.44 11.15 12.19
CA LYS A 3 -31.85 10.33 11.05
C LYS A 3 -31.57 11.12 9.76
N PHE A 4 -31.07 10.48 8.72
CA PHE A 4 -31.31 10.91 7.34
C PHE A 4 -31.64 9.66 6.51
N LEU A 5 -32.94 9.52 6.32
CA LEU A 5 -33.61 8.68 5.34
C LEU A 5 -33.95 9.62 4.16
N PHE A 6 -34.15 9.08 2.96
CA PHE A 6 -34.58 9.68 1.67
C PHE A 6 -33.45 9.63 0.61
N VAL A 7 -33.66 9.21 -0.64
CA VAL A 7 -34.86 8.77 -1.37
C VAL A 7 -34.42 7.97 -2.60
N PHE A 8 -35.21 6.96 -2.95
CA PHE A 8 -35.16 6.19 -4.20
C PHE A 8 -36.17 6.83 -5.18
N MET A 9 -35.76 7.16 -6.41
CA MET A 9 -36.60 7.27 -7.63
C MET A 9 -35.67 7.54 -8.83
N LEU A 10 -35.45 6.60 -9.75
CA LEU A 10 -36.24 6.21 -10.94
C LEU A 10 -36.21 7.23 -12.10
N SER A 11 -36.04 6.70 -13.32
CA SER A 11 -36.11 7.31 -14.67
C SER A 11 -34.85 8.02 -15.15
N ALA A 12 -34.36 7.88 -16.39
CA ALA A 12 -34.95 7.33 -17.61
C ALA A 12 -33.86 6.83 -18.59
N VAL A 13 -34.28 5.89 -19.43
CA VAL A 13 -33.64 5.41 -20.66
C VAL A 13 -33.55 6.55 -21.69
N VAL A 14 -32.38 6.73 -22.32
CA VAL A 14 -32.29 7.25 -23.70
C VAL A 14 -31.17 6.51 -24.44
N THR A 15 -31.61 5.76 -25.45
CA THR A 15 -30.79 5.14 -26.50
C THR A 15 -30.55 6.15 -27.61
N ALA A 16 -29.31 6.28 -28.07
CA ALA A 16 -29.00 6.82 -29.40
C ALA A 16 -27.79 6.08 -29.98
N ALA A 17 -27.90 5.69 -31.25
CA ALA A 17 -27.00 4.81 -31.97
C ALA A 17 -25.98 5.59 -32.83
N CYS A 18 -24.74 5.06 -32.87
CA CYS A 18 -23.77 5.06 -34.01
C CYS A 18 -23.21 6.41 -34.54
N PRO A 19 -22.16 6.40 -35.39
CA PRO A 19 -20.88 5.65 -35.30
C PRO A 19 -19.69 6.56 -35.70
N VAL A 20 -18.53 6.55 -35.01
CA VAL A 20 -17.30 7.08 -35.65
C VAL A 20 -16.07 6.29 -35.19
N PHE A 21 -15.59 5.45 -36.11
CA PHE A 21 -14.23 4.95 -36.16
C PHE A 21 -13.32 6.15 -36.43
N ALA A 22 -12.66 6.67 -35.40
CA ALA A 22 -11.54 7.59 -35.55
C ALA A 22 -10.30 6.89 -35.02
N GLN A 23 -9.47 6.41 -35.94
CA GLN A 23 -8.08 6.10 -35.63
C GLN A 23 -7.39 7.40 -35.23
N VAL A 24 -6.99 7.52 -33.96
CA VAL A 24 -5.86 8.37 -33.57
C VAL A 24 -4.63 7.47 -33.60
N THR A 25 -3.87 7.66 -34.67
CA THR A 25 -2.49 7.23 -34.78
C THR A 25 -1.62 8.12 -33.90
N GLY A 26 -0.83 7.49 -33.02
CA GLY A 26 0.46 8.01 -32.58
C GLY A 26 0.51 8.69 -31.20
N GLY A 27 1.30 8.10 -30.32
CA GLY A 27 2.02 8.80 -29.25
C GLY A 27 1.57 8.47 -27.83
N ALA A 28 2.49 7.89 -27.05
CA ALA A 28 2.43 7.59 -25.61
C ALA A 28 1.54 6.41 -25.20
N GLU A 29 2.15 5.22 -25.11
CA GLU A 29 1.70 4.18 -24.20
C GLU A 29 1.97 4.62 -22.75
N ASP A 30 1.25 5.64 -22.29
CA ASP A 30 1.12 5.90 -20.85
C ASP A 30 0.18 4.82 -20.32
N GLY A 31 0.80 3.71 -19.92
CA GLY A 31 0.14 2.53 -19.40
C GLY A 31 -0.83 2.94 -18.30
N ILE A 32 -2.09 2.55 -18.50
CA ILE A 32 -3.19 2.76 -17.57
C ILE A 32 -2.70 2.40 -16.15
N GLN A 33 -2.54 3.40 -15.27
CA GLN A 33 -2.14 3.24 -13.87
C GLN A 33 -3.27 2.57 -13.06
N THR A 34 -3.59 1.34 -13.42
CA THR A 34 -4.51 0.50 -12.65
C THR A 34 -3.77 -0.07 -11.45
N GLN A 35 -4.52 -0.38 -10.38
CA GLN A 35 -3.99 -1.10 -9.23
C GLN A 35 -3.30 -2.42 -9.64
N ALA A 36 -3.83 -3.08 -10.68
CA ALA A 36 -3.25 -4.30 -11.24
C ALA A 36 -1.87 -4.05 -11.88
N GLY A 37 -1.72 -2.99 -12.68
CA GLY A 37 -0.45 -2.61 -13.30
C GLY A 37 0.63 -2.21 -12.28
N PHE A 38 0.22 -1.53 -11.19
CA PHE A 38 1.12 -1.25 -10.07
C PHE A 38 1.61 -2.53 -9.39
N ILE A 39 0.69 -3.47 -9.08
CA ILE A 39 1.05 -4.74 -8.44
C ILE A 39 1.99 -5.55 -9.34
N GLU A 40 1.74 -5.60 -10.65
CA GLU A 40 2.62 -6.29 -11.61
C GLU A 40 4.02 -5.67 -11.61
N THR A 41 4.12 -4.34 -11.70
CA THR A 41 5.39 -3.62 -11.63
C THR A 41 6.11 -3.90 -10.31
N LEU A 42 5.39 -3.93 -9.19
CA LEU A 42 5.94 -4.23 -7.88
C LEU A 42 6.49 -5.66 -7.81
N LEU A 43 5.77 -6.65 -8.35
CA LEU A 43 6.20 -8.06 -8.38
C LEU A 43 7.50 -8.30 -9.16
N GLN A 44 7.84 -7.42 -10.10
CA GLN A 44 9.06 -7.48 -10.90
C GLN A 44 10.27 -6.81 -10.22
N LYS A 45 10.07 -6.03 -9.15
CA LYS A 45 11.16 -5.32 -8.45
C LYS A 45 11.92 -6.23 -7.49
N ASP A 46 13.23 -6.34 -7.71
CA ASP A 46 14.16 -6.98 -6.78
C ASP A 46 14.32 -6.21 -5.47
N SER A 47 14.14 -4.89 -5.50
CA SER A 47 14.20 -4.02 -4.33
C SER A 47 13.18 -2.90 -4.45
N VAL A 48 12.36 -2.72 -3.41
CA VAL A 48 11.33 -1.67 -3.37
C VAL A 48 11.85 -0.41 -2.69
N THR A 49 11.31 0.71 -3.14
CA THR A 49 11.57 2.03 -2.57
C THR A 49 10.47 2.43 -1.57
N TRP A 50 10.70 3.46 -0.76
CA TRP A 50 9.69 3.95 0.17
C TRP A 50 8.43 4.48 -0.53
N LYS A 51 8.53 5.05 -1.74
CA LYS A 51 7.35 5.41 -2.54
C LYS A 51 6.52 4.19 -2.95
N ASP A 52 7.15 3.07 -3.29
CA ASP A 52 6.45 1.81 -3.60
C ASP A 52 5.71 1.27 -2.37
N VAL A 53 6.37 1.29 -1.22
CA VAL A 53 5.79 0.84 0.06
C VAL A 53 4.63 1.73 0.49
N ALA A 54 4.78 3.04 0.33
CA ALA A 54 3.74 4.01 0.64
C ALA A 54 2.53 3.82 -0.30
N ALA A 55 2.75 3.69 -1.60
CA ALA A 55 1.68 3.40 -2.56
C ALA A 55 0.93 2.11 -2.16
N LEU A 56 1.65 1.04 -1.82
CA LEU A 56 1.04 -0.21 -1.35
C LEU A 56 0.18 -0.02 -0.09
N GLY A 57 0.66 0.73 0.90
CA GLY A 57 -0.12 1.04 2.09
C GLY A 57 -1.38 1.86 1.79
N TYR A 58 -1.26 2.84 0.90
CA TYR A 58 -2.36 3.72 0.52
C TYR A 58 -3.50 2.96 -0.16
N LEU A 59 -3.17 1.94 -0.96
CA LEU A 59 -4.14 1.03 -1.57
C LEU A 59 -5.03 0.33 -0.54
N SER A 60 -4.53 0.04 0.67
CA SER A 60 -5.37 -0.58 1.72
C SER A 60 -6.30 0.38 2.44
N LEU A 61 -6.01 1.69 2.41
CA LEU A 61 -6.87 2.71 3.02
C LEU A 61 -8.02 3.10 2.09
N SER A 62 -7.82 2.96 0.78
CA SER A 62 -8.78 3.37 -0.25
C SER A 62 -9.87 2.30 -0.41
N ARG A 63 -10.93 2.38 0.40
CA ARG A 63 -12.09 1.46 0.33
C ARG A 63 -12.96 1.63 -0.91
N ASP A 64 -12.95 2.82 -1.51
CA ASP A 64 -13.75 3.11 -2.70
C ASP A 64 -12.86 3.13 -3.96
N SER A 65 -13.26 2.26 -4.86
CA SER A 65 -12.71 1.97 -6.18
C SER A 65 -12.47 3.23 -7.00
N THR A 66 -11.23 3.70 -7.03
CA THR A 66 -10.45 4.15 -8.21
C THR A 66 -9.14 4.63 -7.61
N PRO A 67 -7.97 4.05 -7.97
CA PRO A 67 -6.73 4.70 -7.58
C PRO A 67 -6.83 6.13 -8.13
N PRO A 68 -6.73 7.19 -7.31
CA PRO A 68 -6.44 8.47 -7.90
C PRO A 68 -5.15 8.29 -8.72
N ASP A 69 -4.85 9.18 -9.65
CA ASP A 69 -3.55 9.20 -10.33
C ASP A 69 -2.44 9.42 -9.28
N PHE A 70 -2.12 8.39 -8.49
CA PHE A 70 -1.55 8.56 -7.17
C PHE A 70 -0.06 8.34 -7.29
N GLU A 71 0.64 9.45 -7.39
CA GLU A 71 2.08 9.47 -7.40
C GLU A 71 2.59 8.91 -6.06
N GLY A 72 3.52 7.94 -6.11
CA GLY A 72 4.04 7.30 -4.90
C GLY A 72 4.70 8.28 -3.91
N GLU A 73 5.04 9.49 -4.37
CA GLU A 73 5.51 10.59 -3.52
C GLU A 73 4.40 11.19 -2.64
N GLU A 74 3.18 11.32 -3.15
CA GLU A 74 2.04 11.81 -2.36
C GLU A 74 1.70 10.83 -1.24
N ALA A 75 1.67 9.53 -1.56
CA ALA A 75 1.49 8.48 -0.56
C ALA A 75 2.59 8.52 0.50
N PHE A 76 3.84 8.72 0.08
CA PHE A 76 4.98 8.82 0.98
C PHE A 76 4.82 10.01 1.94
N ASN A 77 4.48 11.19 1.42
CA ASN A 77 4.26 12.38 2.22
C ASN A 77 3.10 12.21 3.20
N TYR A 78 1.98 11.63 2.76
CA TYR A 78 0.85 11.31 3.63
C TYR A 78 1.25 10.42 4.83
N PHE A 79 2.02 9.35 4.57
CA PHE A 79 2.46 8.46 5.65
C PHE A 79 3.56 9.07 6.51
N LYS A 80 4.35 9.99 5.97
CA LYS A 80 5.36 10.73 6.71
C LYS A 80 4.71 11.73 7.67
N GLU A 81 3.75 12.52 7.19
CA GLU A 81 3.00 13.49 7.99
C GLU A 81 2.18 12.84 9.11
N SER A 82 1.63 11.64 8.87
CA SER A 82 0.94 10.85 9.90
C SER A 82 1.86 10.13 10.89
N GLY A 83 3.19 10.19 10.69
CA GLY A 83 4.19 9.54 11.56
C GLY A 83 4.31 8.03 11.38
N ILE A 84 3.67 7.44 10.36
CA ILE A 84 3.81 6.02 10.00
C ILE A 84 5.16 5.77 9.31
N ILE A 85 5.61 6.69 8.46
CA ILE A 85 6.98 6.72 7.94
C ILE A 85 7.79 7.69 8.79
N ARG A 86 9.01 7.29 9.17
CA ARG A 86 9.90 8.14 9.97
C ARG A 86 10.52 9.24 9.11
N GLU A 87 10.72 10.42 9.71
CA GLU A 87 11.32 11.60 9.05
C GLU A 87 12.63 11.35 8.29
N LYS A 88 13.46 10.43 8.78
CA LYS A 88 14.79 10.13 8.22
C LYS A 88 14.78 9.48 6.85
N PHE A 89 13.64 8.96 6.38
CA PHE A 89 13.54 8.26 5.10
C PHE A 89 13.25 9.23 3.95
N THR A 90 13.67 8.84 2.75
CA THR A 90 13.40 9.57 1.49
C THR A 90 12.60 8.66 0.55
N PRO A 91 11.76 9.22 -0.35
CA PRO A 91 10.87 8.42 -1.20
C PRO A 91 11.61 7.40 -2.06
N ASP A 92 12.79 7.75 -2.59
CA ASP A 92 13.60 6.86 -3.45
C ASP A 92 14.56 5.94 -2.68
N SER A 93 14.64 6.03 -1.35
CA SER A 93 15.51 5.13 -0.59
C SER A 93 14.94 3.70 -0.55
N PHE A 94 15.82 2.71 -0.68
CA PHE A 94 15.43 1.31 -0.59
C PHE A 94 15.01 0.93 0.82
N VAL A 95 14.06 0.00 0.90
CA VAL A 95 13.47 -0.44 2.16
C VAL A 95 14.07 -1.77 2.59
N THR A 96 14.54 -1.85 3.82
CA THR A 96 14.98 -3.12 4.43
C THR A 96 13.81 -3.89 5.03
N GLN A 97 13.97 -5.20 5.25
CA GLN A 97 12.91 -6.02 5.85
C GLN A 97 12.48 -5.55 7.24
N LYS A 98 13.42 -5.05 8.07
CA LYS A 98 13.09 -4.48 9.38
C LYS A 98 12.24 -3.21 9.24
N GLU A 99 12.56 -2.35 8.28
CA GLU A 99 11.90 -1.08 8.05
C GLU A 99 10.47 -1.29 7.54
N PHE A 100 10.31 -2.21 6.58
CA PHE A 100 8.99 -2.62 6.10
C PHE A 100 8.14 -3.23 7.24
N SER A 101 8.74 -4.06 8.09
CA SER A 101 8.03 -4.61 9.26
C SER A 101 7.58 -3.51 10.23
N GLY A 102 8.42 -2.50 10.46
CA GLY A 102 8.06 -1.33 11.24
C GLY A 102 6.90 -0.55 10.64
N PHE A 103 6.90 -0.38 9.31
CA PHE A 103 5.80 0.22 8.58
C PHE A 103 4.50 -0.55 8.76
N LEU A 104 4.49 -1.87 8.53
CA LEU A 104 3.30 -2.72 8.68
C LEU A 104 2.68 -2.65 10.08
N VAL A 105 3.51 -2.74 11.12
CA VAL A 105 3.02 -2.69 12.50
C VAL A 105 2.36 -1.34 12.83
N ARG A 106 2.88 -0.24 12.27
CA ARG A 106 2.29 1.09 12.46
C ARG A 106 1.04 1.30 11.58
N LEU A 107 1.08 0.82 10.34
CA LEU A 107 -0.04 0.93 9.40
C LEU A 107 -1.29 0.20 9.90
N PHE A 108 -1.10 -1.02 10.41
CA PHE A 108 -2.19 -1.89 10.86
C PHE A 108 -2.45 -1.82 12.37
N ASP A 109 -1.77 -0.91 13.09
CA ASP A 109 -1.82 -0.80 14.56
C ASP A 109 -1.70 -2.16 15.28
N ILE A 110 -0.78 -3.02 14.80
CA ILE A 110 -0.62 -4.38 15.33
C ILE A 110 -0.10 -4.27 16.77
N LYS A 111 -0.98 -4.57 17.74
CA LYS A 111 -0.63 -4.52 19.17
C LYS A 111 0.47 -5.53 19.48
N GLY A 112 1.65 -5.03 19.79
CA GLY A 112 2.76 -5.87 20.21
C GLY A 112 2.66 -6.31 21.67
N SER A 113 3.57 -7.20 22.07
CA SER A 113 3.83 -7.49 23.48
C SER A 113 4.26 -6.21 24.23
N LEU A 114 4.18 -6.21 25.57
CA LEU A 114 4.54 -5.08 26.44
C LEU A 114 5.88 -4.41 26.08
N TRP A 115 6.81 -5.16 25.49
CA TRP A 115 8.10 -4.67 25.02
C TRP A 115 8.04 -3.80 23.76
N TYR A 116 7.10 -4.06 22.84
CA TYR A 116 6.91 -3.22 21.65
C TYR A 116 6.25 -1.87 21.99
N SER A 117 5.36 -1.85 22.98
CA SER A 117 4.80 -0.58 23.49
C SER A 117 5.88 0.33 24.08
N VAL A 118 6.98 -0.24 24.57
CA VAL A 118 8.12 0.50 25.14
C VAL A 118 9.14 0.85 24.05
N PHE A 119 9.48 -0.10 23.17
CA PHE A 119 10.50 0.08 22.13
C PHE A 119 9.88 0.02 20.74
N LYS A 120 9.32 1.15 20.29
CA LYS A 120 8.75 1.36 18.94
C LYS A 120 9.84 1.43 17.84
N THR A 121 10.75 0.46 17.81
CA THR A 121 11.83 0.39 16.82
C THR A 121 11.50 -0.61 15.71
N ASP A 122 11.99 -0.34 14.51
CA ASP A 122 11.75 -1.21 13.34
C ASP A 122 12.35 -2.62 13.56
N GLY A 123 13.45 -2.71 14.34
CA GLY A 123 14.04 -3.99 14.74
C GLY A 123 13.15 -4.81 15.68
N TYR A 124 12.41 -4.18 16.59
CA TYR A 124 11.44 -4.91 17.41
C TYR A 124 10.18 -5.27 16.64
N ALA A 125 9.71 -4.43 15.72
CA ALA A 125 8.61 -4.76 14.82
C ALA A 125 8.93 -6.02 13.99
N PHE A 126 10.15 -6.09 13.44
CA PHE A 126 10.63 -7.29 12.74
C PHE A 126 10.59 -8.54 13.61
N ARG A 127 11.08 -8.47 14.85
CA ARG A 127 11.04 -9.60 15.80
C ARG A 127 9.60 -10.00 16.17
N LEU A 128 8.71 -9.02 16.35
CA LEU A 128 7.30 -9.24 16.62
C LEU A 128 6.64 -10.00 15.47
N LEU A 129 6.82 -9.54 14.23
CA LEU A 129 6.25 -10.19 13.04
C LEU A 129 6.88 -11.57 12.78
N LYS A 130 8.16 -11.78 13.12
CA LYS A 130 8.77 -13.12 13.11
C LYS A 130 8.14 -14.05 14.13
N TYR A 131 7.92 -13.56 15.35
CA TYR A 131 7.28 -14.34 16.42
C TYR A 131 5.84 -14.73 16.05
N ARG A 132 5.12 -13.84 15.36
CA ARG A 132 3.76 -14.10 14.85
C ARG A 132 3.71 -14.94 13.57
N GLY A 133 4.86 -15.31 13.00
CA GLY A 133 4.91 -16.12 11.77
C GLY A 133 4.58 -15.35 10.48
N VAL A 134 4.42 -14.02 10.55
CA VAL A 134 4.24 -13.16 9.37
C VAL A 134 5.53 -13.16 8.54
N VAL A 135 6.66 -12.89 9.21
CA VAL A 135 8.02 -12.94 8.65
C VAL A 135 8.65 -14.31 8.93
N SER A 136 9.37 -14.88 7.96
CA SER A 136 9.94 -16.21 8.09
C SER A 136 11.09 -16.24 9.12
N SER A 137 11.28 -17.36 9.81
CA SER A 137 12.33 -17.52 10.83
C SER A 137 13.75 -17.36 10.28
N GLY A 138 13.98 -17.75 9.02
CA GLY A 138 15.26 -17.60 8.32
C GLY A 138 15.58 -16.20 7.81
N ASP A 139 14.61 -15.28 7.86
CA ASP A 139 14.78 -13.94 7.28
C ASP A 139 15.69 -13.05 8.14
N TYR A 140 16.52 -12.24 7.48
CA TYR A 140 17.38 -11.25 8.10
C TYR A 140 16.84 -9.82 7.91
N GLY A 141 16.81 -9.05 9.00
CA GLY A 141 16.17 -7.73 9.01
C GLY A 141 16.93 -6.66 8.22
N GLY A 142 18.21 -6.89 7.91
CA GLY A 142 19.03 -5.98 7.11
C GLY A 142 18.93 -6.22 5.60
N ASP A 143 18.29 -7.30 5.16
CA ASP A 143 18.11 -7.58 3.75
C ASP A 143 17.18 -6.54 3.11
N LEU A 144 17.41 -6.26 1.83
CA LEU A 144 16.49 -5.44 1.05
C LEU A 144 15.17 -6.18 0.83
N MET A 145 14.09 -5.40 0.73
CA MET A 145 12.75 -5.92 0.50
C MET A 145 12.48 -6.02 -1.00
N SER A 146 12.24 -7.23 -1.51
CA SER A 146 11.72 -7.42 -2.88
C SER A 146 10.22 -7.19 -2.93
N GLY A 147 9.68 -6.81 -4.08
CA GLY A 147 8.26 -6.47 -4.17
C GLY A 147 7.33 -7.67 -3.98
N ARG A 148 7.75 -8.87 -4.42
CA ARG A 148 7.02 -10.12 -4.12
C ARG A 148 6.91 -10.37 -2.62
N LYS A 149 8.02 -10.17 -1.90
CA LYS A 149 8.05 -10.36 -0.46
C LYS A 149 7.26 -9.28 0.27
N ALA A 150 7.34 -8.02 -0.19
CA ALA A 150 6.54 -6.93 0.34
C ALA A 150 5.04 -7.26 0.29
N LEU A 151 4.53 -7.69 -0.87
CA LEU A 151 3.12 -8.08 -1.04
C LEU A 151 2.71 -9.27 -0.17
N LEU A 152 3.57 -10.30 -0.09
CA LEU A 152 3.32 -11.46 0.75
C LEU A 152 3.19 -11.07 2.24
N LEU A 153 4.16 -10.31 2.75
CA LEU A 153 4.18 -9.87 4.14
C LEU A 153 3.04 -8.91 4.44
N PHE A 154 2.71 -8.03 3.49
CA PHE A 154 1.58 -7.11 3.59
C PHE A 154 0.26 -7.87 3.77
N THR A 155 0.00 -8.84 2.88
CA THR A 155 -1.22 -9.67 2.92
C THR A 155 -1.33 -10.50 4.20
N ARG A 156 -0.20 -11.02 4.69
CA ARG A 156 -0.16 -11.74 5.98
C ARG A 156 -0.44 -10.80 7.14
N ALA A 157 0.19 -9.63 7.17
CA ALA A 157 0.02 -8.66 8.24
C ALA A 157 -1.39 -8.06 8.27
N SER A 158 -2.05 -7.88 7.12
CA SER A 158 -3.45 -7.42 7.09
C SER A 158 -4.42 -8.42 7.71
N GLY A 159 -4.09 -9.72 7.72
CA GLY A 159 -4.89 -10.76 8.40
C GLY A 159 -4.70 -10.79 9.92
N GLU A 160 -3.72 -10.09 10.49
CA GLU A 160 -3.44 -10.07 11.94
C GLU A 160 -4.29 -9.05 12.71
N VAL A 161 -5.15 -8.30 12.02
CA VAL A 161 -5.94 -7.18 12.57
C VAL A 161 -7.34 -7.63 13.05
N GLU A 162 -7.60 -8.94 13.10
CA GLU A 162 -8.87 -9.52 13.59
C GLU A 162 -8.96 -9.61 15.13
#